data_AF-A0A7Y9WJJ5-F1
#
_entry.id   AF-A0A7Y9WJJ5-F1
#
_cell.length_a   1.000
_cell.length_b   1.000
_cell.length_c   1.000
_cell.angle_alpha   90.00
_cell.angle_beta   90.00
_cell.angle_gamma   90.00
#
_symmetry.space_group_name_H-M   'P 1'
#
loop_
_entity.id
_entity.type
_entity.pdbx_description
1 polymer ?
#
loop_
_entity_poly.entity_id
_entity_poly.type
_entity_poly.pdbx_seq_one_letter_code
_entity_poly.pdbx_strand_id
1 'polypeptide(L)'
;MAERVSGPYRGYYISAAARLVPANAAPAHAVGGTYIGSVSLAELGPDDPHRIETLLELGGEQRFGSEEEALGFVEQAARDYVDRLLGGH
;
A
#
# COMPACT_ATOMS: atom_id res chain seq x y z
N MET A 1 -1.30 3.91 12.41
CA MET A 1 -0.83 4.00 11.02
C MET A 1 0.55 3.37 10.96
N ALA A 2 0.78 2.53 9.95
CA ALA A 2 2.06 1.86 9.71
C ALA A 2 2.61 2.28 8.33
N GLU A 3 3.91 2.53 8.25
CA GLU A 3 4.59 2.96 7.02
C GLU A 3 6.00 2.38 6.93
N ARG A 4 6.45 2.10 5.71
CA ARG A 4 7.78 1.56 5.42
C ARG A 4 8.24 1.98 4.03
N VAL A 5 9.48 2.40 3.96
CA VAL A 5 10.19 2.63 2.70
C VAL A 5 11.16 1.47 2.49
N SER A 6 11.11 0.83 1.33
CA SER A 6 12.00 -0.27 0.97
C SER A 6 12.54 -0.12 -0.47
N GLY A 7 13.68 -0.76 -0.75
CA GLY A 7 14.29 -0.77 -2.08
C GLY A 7 15.77 -0.32 -2.13
N PRO A 8 16.33 -0.19 -3.34
CA PRO A 8 15.64 -0.31 -4.63
C PRO A 8 15.23 -1.77 -4.95
N TYR A 9 13.97 -1.98 -5.34
CA TYR A 9 13.45 -3.23 -5.88
C TYR A 9 13.28 -3.07 -7.39
N ARG A 10 14.13 -3.75 -8.18
CA ARG A 10 14.17 -3.65 -9.65
C ARG A 10 14.27 -2.21 -10.18
N GLY A 11 14.98 -1.34 -9.45
CA GLY A 11 15.16 0.07 -9.79
C GLY A 11 14.16 1.03 -9.17
N TYR A 12 13.14 0.54 -8.45
CA TYR A 12 12.14 1.37 -7.79
C TYR A 12 12.30 1.34 -6.26
N TYR A 13 12.26 2.52 -5.64
CA TYR A 13 11.95 2.69 -4.22
C TYR A 13 10.44 2.56 -4.02
N ILE A 14 10.07 1.83 -2.98
CA ILE A 14 8.68 1.54 -2.62
C ILE A 14 8.40 2.21 -1.28
N SER A 15 7.52 3.20 -1.28
CA SER A 15 6.96 3.79 -0.06
C SER A 15 5.58 3.20 0.16
N ALA A 16 5.44 2.32 1.14
CA ALA A 16 4.18 1.68 1.49
C ALA A 16 3.66 2.22 2.81
N ALA A 17 2.34 2.43 2.89
CA ALA A 17 1.66 2.73 4.14
C ALA A 17 0.33 1.99 4.22
N ALA A 18 -0.09 1.66 5.44
CA ALA A 18 -1.37 1.08 5.74
C ALA A 18 -1.97 1.74 6.98
N ARG A 19 -3.27 2.01 6.92
CA ARG A 19 -4.02 2.55 8.05
C ARG A 19 -5.41 1.95 8.14
N LEU A 20 -5.89 1.77 9.37
CA LEU A 20 -7.29 1.44 9.62
C LEU A 20 -8.13 2.72 9.62
N VAL A 21 -9.14 2.79 8.77
CA VAL A 21 -10.13 3.85 8.77
C VAL A 21 -11.37 3.35 9.51
N PRO A 22 -11.76 3.95 10.65
CA PRO A 22 -12.90 3.47 11.43
C PRO A 22 -14.23 3.64 10.68
N ALA A 23 -15.18 2.73 10.92
CA ALA A 23 -16.47 2.65 10.23
C ALA A 23 -17.31 3.94 10.31
N ASN A 24 -17.17 4.69 11.42
CA ASN A 24 -17.91 5.94 11.64
C ASN A 24 -17.46 7.09 10.73
N ALA A 25 -16.34 6.92 10.02
CA ALA A 25 -15.81 7.88 9.04
C ALA A 25 -16.09 7.46 7.58
N ALA A 26 -16.76 6.32 7.34
CA ALA A 26 -17.07 5.79 6.01
C ALA A 26 -18.60 5.60 5.80
N PRO A 27 -19.12 5.67 4.56
CA PRO A 27 -20.56 5.55 4.31
C PRO A 27 -21.11 4.13 4.59
N ALA A 28 -21.75 3.99 5.76
CA ALA A 28 -22.84 3.07 6.15
C ALA A 28 -22.81 1.55 5.83
N HIS A 29 -21.77 0.99 5.20
CA HIS A 29 -21.77 -0.44 4.80
C HIS A 29 -20.66 -1.31 5.40
N ALA A 30 -19.78 -0.76 6.24
CA ALA A 30 -18.75 -1.54 6.90
C ALA A 30 -19.15 -1.82 8.35
N VAL A 31 -19.47 -3.08 8.66
CA VAL A 31 -19.53 -3.57 10.05
C VAL A 31 -18.08 -3.70 10.52
N GLY A 32 -17.50 -2.57 10.94
CA GLY A 32 -16.08 -2.46 11.30
C GLY A 32 -15.28 -1.47 10.46
N GLY A 33 -14.07 -1.13 10.90
CA GLY A 33 -13.14 -0.28 10.14
C GLY A 33 -12.67 -0.94 8.84
N THR A 34 -12.16 -0.13 7.91
CA THR A 34 -11.60 -0.57 6.62
C THR A 34 -10.12 -0.24 6.55
N TYR A 35 -9.28 -1.22 6.23
CA TYR A 35 -7.87 -1.00 5.97
C TYR A 35 -7.67 -0.39 4.58
N ILE A 36 -6.99 0.75 4.56
CA ILE A 36 -6.58 1.44 3.33
C ILE A 36 -5.05 1.39 3.27
N GLY A 37 -4.55 0.92 2.13
CA GLY A 37 -3.16 0.94 1.76
C GLY A 37 -2.87 2.07 0.78
N SER A 38 -1.68 2.64 0.86
CA SER A 38 -1.13 3.52 -0.16
C SER A 38 0.26 3.06 -0.53
N VAL A 39 0.57 3.09 -1.82
CA VAL A 39 1.91 2.84 -2.33
C VAL A 39 2.34 3.98 -3.24
N SER A 40 3.59 4.40 -3.09
CA SER A 40 4.27 5.29 -4.02
C SER A 40 5.54 4.62 -4.52
N LEU A 41 5.74 4.62 -5.83
CA LEU A 41 6.87 4.01 -6.52
C LEU A 41 7.69 5.09 -7.22
N ALA A 42 9.01 5.09 -7.01
CA ALA A 42 9.89 6.10 -7.55
C ALA A 42 11.26 5.53 -7.94
N GLU A 43 11.83 5.96 -9.07
CA GLU A 43 13.12 5.45 -9.54
C GLU A 43 14.32 6.08 -8.80
N LEU A 44 14.22 7.37 -8.45
CA LEU A 44 15.35 8.12 -7.87
C LEU A 44 15.29 8.27 -6.35
N GLY A 45 14.26 7.73 -5.69
CA GLY A 45 14.09 7.80 -4.24
C GLY A 45 12.68 8.25 -3.82
N PRO A 46 12.34 8.17 -2.53
CA PRO A 46 10.99 8.49 -2.03
C PRO A 46 10.57 9.94 -2.27
N ASP A 47 11.54 10.87 -2.38
CA ASP A 47 11.30 12.29 -2.64
C ASP A 47 11.20 12.64 -4.14
N ASP A 48 11.32 11.65 -5.02
CA ASP A 48 11.25 11.89 -6.46
C ASP A 48 9.86 12.44 -6.86
N PRO A 49 9.81 13.54 -7.64
CA PRO A 49 8.54 14.12 -8.09
C PRO A 49 7.86 13.27 -9.17
N HIS A 50 8.60 12.43 -9.88
CA HIS A 50 8.11 11.50 -10.90
C HIS A 50 7.80 10.14 -10.28
N ARG A 51 6.95 10.14 -9.26
CA ARG A 51 6.46 8.92 -8.63
C ARG A 51 5.08 8.52 -9.10
N ILE A 52 4.86 7.21 -9.13
CA ILE A 52 3.55 6.61 -9.41
C ILE A 52 2.91 6.32 -8.05
N GLU A 53 1.75 6.93 -7.79
CA GLU A 53 1.00 6.73 -6.54
C GLU A 53 -0.24 5.89 -6.79
N THR A 54 -0.55 4.97 -5.88
CA THR A 54 -1.74 4.13 -5.96
C THR A 54 -2.33 3.91 -4.58
N LEU A 55 -3.65 4.04 -4.50
CA LEU A 55 -4.43 3.73 -3.30
C LEU A 55 -5.08 2.35 -3.47
N LEU A 56 -4.95 1.53 -2.43
CA LEU A 56 -5.52 0.19 -2.37
C LEU A 56 -6.54 0.12 -1.23
N GLU A 57 -7.78 -0.23 -1.56
CA GLU A 57 -8.75 -0.65 -0.55
C GLU A 57 -8.44 -2.13 -0.21
N LEU A 58 -7.91 -2.38 0.98
CA LEU A 58 -7.45 -3.71 1.36
C LEU A 58 -8.60 -4.58 1.89
N GLY A 59 -9.65 -3.94 2.41
CA GLY A 59 -10.87 -4.57 2.92
C GLY A 59 -11.11 -4.27 4.40
N GLY A 60 -12.13 -4.91 4.98
CA GLY A 60 -12.52 -4.68 6.37
C GLY A 60 -11.50 -5.18 7.41
N GLU A 61 -11.65 -4.72 8.64
CA GLU A 61 -10.77 -5.04 9.79
C GLU A 61 -10.57 -6.55 10.01
N GLN A 62 -11.55 -7.35 9.59
CA GLN A 62 -11.57 -8.80 9.74
C GLN A 62 -10.49 -9.51 8.91
N ARG A 63 -9.90 -8.81 7.93
CA ARG A 63 -8.91 -9.34 7.01
C ARG A 63 -7.48 -9.29 7.54
N PHE A 64 -7.16 -8.31 8.40
CA PHE A 64 -5.82 -8.12 8.92
C PHE A 64 -5.85 -7.96 10.43
N GLY A 65 -4.98 -8.66 11.15
CA GLY A 65 -4.89 -8.56 12.61
C GLY A 65 -4.23 -7.27 13.11
N SER A 66 -3.55 -6.52 12.23
CA SER A 66 -2.85 -5.27 12.55
C SER A 66 -2.53 -4.42 11.31
N GLU A 67 -2.22 -3.14 11.51
CA GLU A 67 -1.72 -2.27 10.44
C GLU A 67 -0.36 -2.75 9.86
N GLU A 68 0.48 -3.41 10.65
CA GLU A 68 1.75 -4.00 10.19
C GLU A 68 1.53 -5.16 9.21
N GLU A 69 0.53 -6.01 9.47
CA GLU A 69 0.17 -7.11 8.57
C GLU A 69 -0.42 -6.57 7.26
N ALA A 70 -1.28 -5.55 7.36
CA ALA A 70 -1.81 -4.83 6.20
C ALA A 70 -0.68 -4.16 5.40
N LEU A 71 0.30 -3.55 6.07
CA LEU A 71 1.48 -2.94 5.44
C LEU A 71 2.31 -3.97 4.66
N GLY A 72 2.52 -5.16 5.22
CA GLY A 72 3.21 -6.25 4.53
C GLY A 72 2.50 -6.67 3.24
N PHE A 73 1.17 -6.71 3.27
CA PHE A 73 0.36 -6.96 2.08
C PHE A 73 0.50 -5.85 1.02
N VAL A 74 0.49 -4.58 1.43
CA VAL A 74 0.69 -3.43 0.51
C VAL A 74 2.07 -3.48 -0.14
N GLU A 75 3.12 -3.75 0.63
CA GLU A 75 4.49 -3.87 0.12
C GLU A 75 4.61 -5.02 -0.89
N GLN A 76 3.98 -6.17 -0.63
CA GLN A 76 4.00 -7.29 -1.57
C GLN A 76 3.25 -6.94 -2.87
N ALA A 77 2.04 -6.36 -2.76
CA ALA A 77 1.28 -5.90 -3.93
C ALA A 77 2.06 -4.87 -4.77
N ALA A 78 2.85 -4.01 -4.13
CA ALA A 78 3.74 -3.07 -4.80
C ALA A 78 4.83 -3.77 -5.62
N ARG A 79 5.48 -4.79 -5.04
CA ARG A 79 6.49 -5.60 -5.75
C ARG A 79 5.88 -6.34 -6.93
N ASP A 80 4.71 -6.96 -6.74
CA ASP A 80 3.97 -7.61 -7.82
C ASP A 80 3.61 -6.63 -8.95
N TYR A 81 3.25 -5.38 -8.62
CA TYR A 81 3.00 -4.34 -9.62
C TYR A 81 4.26 -3.96 -10.40
N VAL A 82 5.39 -3.76 -9.71
CA VAL A 82 6.69 -3.51 -10.35
C VAL A 82 7.11 -4.67 -11.24
N ASP A 83 6.92 -5.91 -10.79
CA ASP A 83 7.19 -7.11 -11.59
C ASP A 83 6.33 -7.16 -12.85
N ARG A 84 5.05 -6.80 -12.78
CA ARG A 84 4.17 -6.70 -13.96
C ARG A 84 4.58 -5.55 -14.89
N LEU A 85 5.00 -4.41 -14.34
CA LEU A 85 5.46 -3.26 -15.11
C LEU A 85 6.71 -3.60 -15.93
N LEU A 86 7.64 -4.37 -15.35
CA LEU A 86 8.95 -4.67 -15.94
C LEU A 86 9.02 -6.03 -16.64
N GLY A 87 8.15 -6.96 -16.28
CA GLY A 87 8.12 -8.33 -16.78
C GLY A 87 7.00 -8.61 -17.77
N GLY A 88 6.42 -7.57 -18.35
CA GLY A 88 5.27 -7.67 -19.27
C GLY A 88 5.45 -8.76 -20.32
N HIS A 89 4.52 -9.71 -20.32
CA HIS A 89 4.34 -10.69 -21.38
C HIS A 89 2.86 -10.81 -21.73
#